data_AF-A0A969RVA4-F1
#
_entry.id   AF-A0A969RVA4-F1
#
_cell.length_a   1.000
_cell.length_b   1.000
_cell.length_c   1.000
_cell.angle_alpha   90.00
_cell.angle_beta   90.00
_cell.angle_gamma   90.00
#
_symmetry.space_group_name_H-M   'P 1'
#
loop_
_entity.id
_entity.type
_entity.pdbx_description
1 polymer ?
#
loop_
_entity_poly.entity_id
_entity_poly.type
_entity_poly.pdbx_seq_one_letter_code
_entity_poly.pdbx_strand_id
1 'polypeptide(L)'
;MTTDELPLVTGSYVFSEWFHLRQAQRHYHMCSVSLSRKVTCLTGRFSLFRAETALDSTFADQLEIDTLNDWLWGNFKFLSGDDKSTWYWLLKRGYDMIYVPDVAIYSIEAVSGSLLRRAYQNMRRWYGNMLRNSGRAIALGPKNPAGLCGWY
;
A
#
# COMPACT_ATOMS: atom_id res chain seq x y z
N MET A 1 5.48 9.32 6.92
CA MET A 1 5.20 8.54 8.14
C MET A 1 3.88 7.83 7.94
N THR A 2 3.77 6.58 8.36
CA THR A 2 2.55 5.77 8.29
C THR A 2 2.29 5.13 9.64
N THR A 3 1.03 5.02 10.04
CA THR A 3 0.61 4.48 11.34
C THR A 3 -0.08 3.12 11.18
N ASP A 4 -0.35 2.45 12.29
CA ASP A 4 -1.21 1.28 12.27
C ASP A 4 -2.69 1.64 11.99
N GLU A 5 -3.46 0.63 11.61
CA GLU A 5 -4.86 0.76 11.24
C GLU A 5 -5.69 -0.39 11.80
N LEU A 6 -6.64 -0.07 12.66
CA LEU A 6 -7.58 -1.00 13.25
C LEU A 6 -8.95 -0.85 12.58
N PRO A 7 -9.50 -1.92 11.99
CA PRO A 7 -10.75 -1.80 11.27
C PRO A 7 -11.95 -1.92 12.21
N LEU A 8 -12.95 -1.07 12.01
CA LEU A 8 -14.29 -1.16 12.58
C LEU A 8 -15.21 -1.71 11.50
N VAL A 9 -15.44 -3.01 11.54
CA VAL A 9 -16.15 -3.72 10.48
C VAL A 9 -17.63 -3.85 10.84
N THR A 10 -18.49 -3.25 10.02
CA THR A 10 -19.95 -3.44 10.11
C THR A 10 -20.35 -4.54 9.15
N GLY A 11 -20.63 -5.74 9.66
CA GLY A 11 -20.98 -6.89 8.84
C GLY A 11 -20.99 -8.22 9.60
N SER A 12 -20.77 -9.33 8.89
CA SER A 12 -20.67 -10.67 9.48
C SER A 12 -19.48 -10.79 10.43
N TYR A 13 -19.67 -11.45 11.57
CA TYR A 13 -18.61 -11.71 12.56
C TYR A 13 -17.39 -12.41 11.94
N VAL A 14 -17.60 -13.45 11.14
CA VAL A 14 -16.51 -14.19 10.48
C VAL A 14 -15.71 -13.29 9.54
N PHE A 15 -16.39 -12.35 8.87
CA PHE A 15 -15.71 -11.39 8.01
C PHE A 15 -14.89 -10.39 8.82
N SER A 16 -15.46 -9.90 9.93
CA SER A 16 -14.79 -9.02 10.88
C SER A 16 -13.50 -9.64 11.38
N GLU A 17 -13.56 -10.84 11.94
CA GLU A 17 -12.39 -11.55 12.48
C GLU A 17 -11.33 -11.82 11.41
N TRP A 18 -11.74 -12.25 10.22
CA TRP A 18 -10.82 -12.44 9.11
C TRP A 18 -10.14 -11.13 8.68
N PHE A 19 -10.87 -10.02 8.68
CA PHE A 19 -10.32 -8.71 8.33
C PHE A 19 -9.37 -8.19 9.41
N HIS A 20 -9.69 -8.39 10.69
CA HIS A 20 -8.80 -8.10 11.83
C HIS A 20 -7.51 -8.92 11.74
N LEU A 21 -7.59 -10.24 11.53
CA LEU A 21 -6.42 -11.10 11.38
C LEU A 21 -5.51 -10.61 10.26
N ARG A 22 -6.09 -10.22 9.13
CA ARG A 22 -5.33 -9.67 8.01
C ARG A 22 -4.63 -8.36 8.39
N GLN A 23 -5.32 -7.42 9.03
CA GLN A 23 -4.69 -6.17 9.46
C GLN A 23 -3.57 -6.43 10.47
N ALA A 24 -3.76 -7.39 11.38
CA ALA A 24 -2.73 -7.82 12.33
C ALA A 24 -1.50 -8.43 11.65
N GLN A 25 -1.67 -9.28 10.63
CA GLN A 25 -0.55 -9.79 9.83
C GLN A 25 0.23 -8.65 9.17
N ARG A 26 -0.48 -7.68 8.59
CA ARG A 26 0.15 -6.51 7.98
C ARG A 26 0.83 -5.61 9.00
N HIS A 27 0.31 -5.50 10.21
CA HIS A 27 0.93 -4.75 11.30
C HIS A 27 2.26 -5.42 11.68
N TYR A 28 2.25 -6.75 11.90
CA TYR A 28 3.45 -7.52 12.21
C TYR A 28 4.55 -7.35 11.14
N HIS A 29 4.18 -7.45 9.85
CA HIS A 29 5.12 -7.22 8.74
C HIS A 29 5.66 -5.78 8.69
N MET A 30 4.87 -4.78 9.08
CA MET A 30 5.36 -3.40 9.13
C MET A 30 6.27 -3.15 10.34
N CYS A 31 5.96 -3.76 11.48
CA CYS A 31 6.80 -3.71 12.67
C CYS A 31 8.20 -4.25 12.38
N SER A 32 8.30 -5.37 11.64
CA SER A 32 9.61 -5.97 11.32
C SER A 32 10.50 -5.06 10.45
N VAL A 33 9.92 -4.18 9.64
CA VAL A 33 10.66 -3.24 8.77
C VAL A 33 10.69 -1.80 9.32
N SER A 34 10.05 -1.53 10.46
CA SER A 34 9.86 -0.16 11.00
C SER A 34 11.17 0.62 11.23
N LEU A 35 12.21 -0.07 11.70
CA LEU A 35 13.54 0.52 11.96
C LEU A 35 14.40 0.68 10.70
N SER A 36 13.99 0.10 9.57
CA SER A 36 14.77 0.17 8.32
C SER A 36 14.70 1.54 7.63
N ARG A 37 13.85 2.45 8.13
CA ARG A 37 13.48 3.72 7.47
C ARG A 37 12.93 3.53 6.05
N LYS A 38 12.51 2.32 5.71
CA LYS A 38 11.82 1.95 4.49
C LYS A 38 10.57 1.18 4.87
N VAL A 39 9.50 1.43 4.14
CA VAL A 39 8.18 0.85 4.41
C VAL A 39 7.78 0.07 3.16
N THR A 40 7.18 -1.11 3.33
CA THR A 40 6.68 -1.92 2.21
C THR A 40 5.39 -1.32 1.64
N CYS A 41 5.03 -1.66 0.40
CA CYS A 41 3.85 -1.11 -0.25
C CYS A 41 2.53 -1.72 0.25
N LEU A 42 2.26 -1.64 1.56
CA LEU A 42 0.99 -2.06 2.15
C LEU A 42 0.04 -0.87 2.17
N THR A 43 -0.98 -1.00 1.34
CA THR A 43 -1.90 0.06 0.94
C THR A 43 -3.14 0.10 1.83
N GLY A 44 -3.73 1.29 1.98
CA GLY A 44 -4.94 1.53 2.76
C GLY A 44 -4.76 2.16 4.14
N ARG A 45 -3.55 2.67 4.47
CA ARG A 45 -3.28 3.25 5.79
C ARG A 45 -3.13 4.76 5.76
N PHE A 46 -3.48 5.38 6.88
CA PHE A 46 -3.22 6.79 7.09
C PHE A 46 -1.71 7.06 7.04
N SER A 47 -1.34 7.95 6.10
CA SER A 47 0.04 8.32 5.85
C SER A 47 0.17 9.83 5.75
N LEU A 48 1.19 10.36 6.40
CA LEU A 48 1.57 11.76 6.36
C LEU A 48 2.85 11.92 5.55
N PHE A 49 2.83 12.89 4.64
CA PHE A 49 3.94 13.24 3.76
C PHE A 49 4.36 14.68 4.02
N ARG A 50 5.61 15.02 3.68
CA ARG A 50 6.09 16.41 3.75
C ARG A 50 5.36 17.23 2.69
N ALA A 51 4.97 18.46 3.05
CA ALA A 51 4.27 19.35 2.13
C ALA A 51 5.07 19.62 0.85
N GLU A 52 6.39 19.79 0.96
CA GLU A 52 7.30 19.95 -0.18
C GLU A 52 7.20 18.80 -1.18
N THR A 53 7.09 17.55 -0.69
CA THR A 53 6.89 16.37 -1.55
C THR A 53 5.56 16.42 -2.28
N ALA A 54 4.50 16.87 -1.62
CA ALA A 54 3.17 16.96 -2.23
C ALA A 54 3.07 18.10 -3.26
N LEU A 55 3.91 19.14 -3.13
CA LEU A 55 3.93 20.31 -4.02
C LEU A 55 4.91 20.16 -5.20
N ASP A 56 5.68 19.09 -5.25
CA ASP A 56 6.59 18.81 -6.35
C ASP A 56 5.79 18.51 -7.64
N SER A 57 6.08 19.20 -8.74
CA SER A 57 5.36 19.02 -10.00
C SER A 57 5.48 17.58 -10.52
N THR A 58 6.64 16.97 -10.35
CA THR A 58 6.89 15.59 -10.78
C THR A 58 6.17 14.55 -9.93
N PHE A 59 5.72 14.93 -8.72
CA PHE A 59 4.83 14.12 -7.89
C PHE A 59 3.41 14.16 -8.44
N ALA A 60 2.89 15.36 -8.71
CA ALA A 60 1.58 15.55 -9.32
C ALA A 60 1.48 14.83 -10.68
N ASP A 61 2.47 15.01 -11.56
CA ASP A 61 2.50 14.37 -12.87
C ASP A 61 2.49 12.84 -12.78
N GLN A 62 3.23 12.26 -11.82
CA GLN A 62 3.27 10.81 -11.66
C GLN A 62 1.95 10.24 -11.11
N LEU A 63 1.24 11.00 -10.27
CA LEU A 63 -0.10 10.63 -9.82
C LEU A 63 -1.14 10.80 -10.92
N GLU A 64 -1.01 11.83 -11.76
CA GLU A 64 -1.92 12.11 -12.85
C GLU A 64 -1.78 11.09 -13.99
N ILE A 65 -0.56 10.59 -14.27
CA ILE A 65 -0.25 9.72 -15.40
C ILE A 65 0.04 8.28 -14.93
N ASP A 66 -0.63 7.78 -13.89
CA ASP A 66 -0.49 6.36 -13.51
C ASP A 66 -1.17 5.46 -14.55
N THR A 67 -0.42 5.11 -15.60
CA THR A 67 -0.85 4.21 -16.68
C THR A 67 -0.17 2.86 -16.55
N LEU A 68 -0.92 1.77 -16.76
CA LEU A 68 -0.37 0.43 -16.88
C LEU A 68 -0.47 -0.02 -18.33
N ASN A 69 0.68 -0.40 -18.88
CA ASN A 69 0.75 -1.11 -20.15
C ASN A 69 0.80 -2.61 -19.84
N ASP A 70 -0.31 -3.28 -20.07
CA ASP A 70 -0.47 -4.71 -19.87
C ASP A 70 -0.59 -5.42 -21.23
N TRP A 71 0.03 -6.59 -21.36
CA TRP A 71 0.03 -7.34 -22.61
C TRP A 71 -1.36 -7.89 -22.98
N LEU A 72 -2.22 -8.14 -21.99
CA LEU A 72 -3.56 -8.70 -22.18
C LEU A 72 -4.60 -7.58 -22.30
N TRP A 73 -4.47 -6.52 -21.51
CA TRP A 73 -5.47 -5.44 -21.40
C TRP A 73 -5.09 -4.15 -22.11
N GLY A 74 -3.89 -4.08 -22.72
CA GLY A 74 -3.39 -2.89 -23.38
C GLY A 74 -3.00 -1.79 -22.39
N ASN A 75 -3.01 -0.54 -22.86
CA ASN A 75 -2.70 0.61 -22.03
C ASN A 75 -3.98 1.16 -21.37
N PHE A 76 -4.05 1.17 -20.04
CA PHE A 76 -5.14 1.79 -19.32
C PHE A 76 -4.65 2.69 -18.19
N LYS A 77 -5.37 3.81 -18.02
CA LYS A 77 -5.09 4.83 -17.00
C LYS A 77 -5.82 4.50 -15.71
N PHE A 78 -5.09 4.44 -14.61
CA PHE A 78 -5.70 4.38 -13.28
C PHE A 78 -6.16 5.78 -12.89
N LEU A 79 -7.45 5.92 -12.57
CA LEU A 79 -8.07 7.22 -12.23
C LEU A 79 -7.87 7.60 -10.76
N SER A 80 -7.40 6.68 -9.94
CA SER A 80 -7.10 6.91 -8.53
C SER A 80 -5.59 7.03 -8.40
N GLY A 81 -5.11 8.26 -8.18
CA GLY A 81 -3.78 8.54 -7.66
C GLY A 81 -3.60 7.78 -6.36
N ASP A 82 -3.04 6.59 -6.46
CA ASP A 82 -3.07 5.59 -5.40
C ASP A 82 -1.88 5.81 -4.46
N ASP A 83 -2.06 5.47 -3.19
CA ASP A 83 -1.01 5.41 -2.17
C ASP A 83 0.25 4.65 -2.64
N LYS A 84 0.07 3.67 -3.54
CA LYS A 84 1.13 2.91 -4.24
C LYS A 84 2.06 3.80 -5.05
N SER A 85 1.48 4.73 -5.81
CA SER A 85 2.21 5.59 -6.74
C SER A 85 2.96 6.66 -5.96
N THR A 86 2.36 7.19 -4.88
CA THR A 86 3.04 8.04 -3.89
C THR A 86 4.22 7.32 -3.23
N TRP A 87 3.99 6.10 -2.74
CA TRP A 87 5.04 5.27 -2.14
C TRP A 87 6.19 5.05 -3.11
N TYR A 88 5.90 4.65 -4.35
CA TYR A 88 6.93 4.39 -5.35
C TYR A 88 7.72 5.66 -5.70
N TRP A 89 7.07 6.82 -5.80
CA TRP A 89 7.73 8.10 -6.05
C TRP A 89 8.75 8.44 -4.97
N LEU A 90 8.37 8.29 -3.70
CA LEU A 90 9.22 8.53 -2.53
C LEU A 90 10.41 7.58 -2.51
N LEU A 91 10.12 6.30 -2.74
CA LEU A 91 11.09 5.22 -2.78
C LEU A 91 12.16 5.45 -3.86
N LYS A 92 11.75 5.83 -5.07
CA LYS A 92 12.64 6.12 -6.20
C LYS A 92 13.62 7.25 -5.89
N ARG A 93 13.20 8.24 -5.08
CA ARG A 93 14.01 9.39 -4.66
C ARG A 93 14.78 9.17 -3.36
N GLY A 94 14.70 7.98 -2.77
CA GLY A 94 15.46 7.60 -1.59
C GLY A 94 14.94 8.17 -0.27
N TYR A 95 13.72 8.72 -0.25
CA TYR A 95 13.12 9.28 0.97
C TYR A 95 13.03 8.24 2.08
N ASP A 96 13.20 8.71 3.32
CA ASP A 96 12.98 7.90 4.51
C ASP A 96 11.50 7.87 4.86
N MET A 97 10.99 6.64 4.99
CA MET A 97 9.61 6.34 5.33
C MET A 97 9.63 5.56 6.64
N ILE A 98 8.94 6.08 7.64
CA ILE A 98 8.89 5.49 8.98
C ILE A 98 7.48 4.97 9.23
N TYR A 99 7.42 3.76 9.75
CA TYR A 99 6.21 3.17 10.32
C TYR A 99 6.22 3.35 11.84
N VAL A 100 5.12 3.88 12.39
CA VAL A 100 4.94 4.05 13.83
C VAL A 100 3.92 3.04 14.32
N PRO A 101 4.35 1.98 15.05
CA PRO A 101 3.47 0.89 15.45
C PRO A 101 2.53 1.27 16.61
N ASP A 102 2.95 2.19 17.49
CA ASP A 102 2.22 2.54 18.72
C ASP A 102 1.03 3.49 18.48
N VAL A 103 0.85 3.97 17.25
CA VAL A 103 -0.25 4.85 16.88
C VAL A 103 -1.15 4.09 15.91
N ALA A 104 -2.43 3.99 16.25
CA ALA A 104 -3.44 3.33 15.42
C ALA A 104 -4.56 4.31 15.05
N ILE A 105 -5.09 4.13 13.83
CA ILE A 105 -6.28 4.84 13.34
C ILE A 105 -7.39 3.84 13.09
N TYR A 106 -8.63 4.26 13.36
CA TYR A 106 -9.80 3.45 13.11
C TYR A 106 -10.35 3.69 11.70
N SER A 107 -10.39 2.65 10.87
CA SER A 107 -11.07 2.69 9.58
C SER A 107 -12.46 2.08 9.71
N ILE A 108 -13.45 2.65 9.02
CA ILE A 108 -14.82 2.12 9.03
C ILE A 108 -15.05 1.34 7.75
N GLU A 109 -15.27 0.04 7.88
CA GLU A 109 -15.48 -0.87 6.76
C GLU A 109 -16.91 -1.41 6.80
N ALA A 110 -17.78 -0.86 5.95
CA ALA A 110 -19.15 -1.35 5.79
C ALA A 110 -19.19 -2.39 4.67
N VAL A 111 -19.42 -3.66 5.03
CA VAL A 111 -19.45 -4.75 4.05
C VAL A 111 -20.84 -5.35 3.94
N SER A 112 -21.41 -5.22 2.75
CA SER A 112 -22.66 -5.87 2.36
C SER A 112 -22.41 -6.99 1.34
N GLY A 113 -23.21 -8.05 1.40
CA GLY A 113 -23.20 -9.15 0.42
C GLY A 113 -22.42 -10.41 0.85
N SER A 114 -22.06 -11.25 -0.13
CA SER A 114 -21.43 -12.55 0.11
C SER A 114 -19.99 -12.42 0.59
N LEU A 115 -19.71 -13.00 1.76
CA LEU A 115 -18.41 -13.01 2.43
C LEU A 115 -17.30 -13.58 1.53
N LEU A 116 -17.53 -14.77 0.95
CA LEU A 116 -16.55 -15.46 0.10
C LEU A 116 -16.20 -14.66 -1.15
N ARG A 117 -17.22 -14.10 -1.82
CA ARG A 117 -17.01 -13.31 -3.04
C ARG A 117 -16.19 -12.05 -2.73
N ARG A 118 -16.52 -11.36 -1.63
CA ARG A 118 -15.78 -10.17 -1.20
C ARG A 118 -14.36 -10.50 -0.78
N ALA A 119 -14.17 -11.59 -0.04
CA ALA A 119 -12.86 -12.05 0.38
C ALA A 119 -11.97 -12.36 -0.84
N TYR A 120 -12.50 -13.09 -1.81
CA TYR A 120 -11.82 -13.41 -3.06
C TYR A 120 -11.44 -12.16 -3.88
N GLN A 121 -12.37 -11.22 -4.05
CA GLN A 121 -12.10 -9.95 -4.74
C GLN A 121 -11.01 -9.14 -4.04
N ASN A 122 -11.07 -9.05 -2.71
CA ASN A 122 -10.07 -8.34 -1.91
C ASN A 122 -8.69 -8.99 -2.03
N MET A 123 -8.61 -10.32 -2.01
CA MET A 123 -7.36 -11.05 -2.18
C MET A 123 -6.77 -10.82 -3.57
N ARG A 124 -7.56 -10.95 -4.65
CA ARG A 124 -7.09 -10.68 -6.02
C ARG A 124 -6.57 -9.26 -6.17
N ARG A 125 -7.30 -8.28 -5.65
CA ARG A 125 -6.87 -6.88 -5.66
C ARG A 125 -5.55 -6.72 -4.90
N TRP A 126 -5.43 -7.31 -3.72
CA TRP A 126 -4.24 -7.13 -2.90
C TRP A 126 -3.00 -7.79 -3.49
N TYR A 127 -3.09 -9.06 -3.90
CA TYR A 127 -1.97 -9.77 -4.52
C TYR A 127 -1.53 -9.13 -5.84
N GLY A 128 -2.47 -8.72 -6.68
CA GLY A 128 -2.14 -8.03 -7.93
C GLY A 128 -1.40 -6.70 -7.68
N ASN A 129 -1.82 -5.96 -6.66
CA ASN A 129 -1.15 -4.72 -6.27
C ASN A 129 0.23 -4.96 -5.66
N MET A 130 0.38 -5.99 -4.83
CA MET A 130 1.67 -6.37 -4.25
C MET A 130 2.66 -6.77 -5.34
N LEU A 131 2.26 -7.66 -6.24
CA LEU A 131 3.11 -8.11 -7.34
C LEU A 131 3.59 -6.93 -8.19
N ARG A 132 2.68 -6.02 -8.55
CA ARG A 132 3.00 -4.84 -9.36
C ARG A 132 4.02 -3.94 -8.67
N ASN A 133 3.75 -3.55 -7.42
CA ASN A 133 4.56 -2.55 -6.74
C ASN A 133 5.90 -3.09 -6.27
N SER A 134 5.91 -4.33 -5.76
CA SER A 134 7.15 -5.01 -5.42
C SER A 134 8.01 -5.21 -6.68
N GLY A 135 7.40 -5.59 -7.81
CA GLY A 135 8.09 -5.64 -9.10
C GLY A 135 8.70 -4.29 -9.52
N ARG A 136 7.94 -3.19 -9.42
CA ARG A 136 8.44 -1.82 -9.69
C ARG A 136 9.61 -1.45 -8.79
N ALA A 137 9.56 -1.82 -7.51
CA ALA A 137 10.62 -1.52 -6.54
C ALA A 137 11.87 -2.38 -6.77
N ILE A 138 11.74 -3.66 -7.07
CA ILE A 138 12.86 -4.54 -7.43
C ILE A 138 13.56 -4.02 -8.70
N ALA A 139 12.79 -3.54 -9.67
CA ALA A 139 13.33 -2.95 -10.90
C ALA A 139 14.17 -1.68 -10.69
N LEU A 140 14.07 -1.01 -9.53
CA LEU A 140 14.97 0.10 -9.18
C LEU A 140 16.41 -0.36 -8.90
N GLY A 141 16.61 -1.67 -8.73
CA GLY A 141 17.91 -2.29 -8.54
C GLY A 141 18.46 -2.19 -7.10
N PRO A 142 19.56 -2.90 -6.83
CA PRO A 142 20.10 -3.07 -5.46
C PRO A 142 20.76 -1.80 -4.90
N LYS A 143 21.05 -0.81 -5.75
CA LYS A 143 21.59 0.49 -5.32
C LYS A 143 20.55 1.34 -4.60
N ASN A 144 19.27 1.08 -4.81
CA ASN A 144 18.21 1.68 -4.02
C ASN A 144 17.92 0.75 -2.83
N PRO A 145 17.91 1.25 -1.57
CA PRO A 145 17.62 0.43 -0.38
C PRO A 145 16.33 -0.39 -0.51
N ALA A 146 15.38 0.09 -1.31
CA ALA A 146 14.14 -0.57 -1.63
C ALA A 146 14.25 -1.86 -2.45
N GLY A 147 15.23 -1.95 -3.35
CA GLY A 147 15.44 -3.12 -4.21
C GLY A 147 15.89 -4.35 -3.42
N LEU A 148 16.39 -4.14 -2.20
CA LEU A 148 16.76 -5.20 -1.24
C LEU A 148 15.59 -5.54 -0.31
N CYS A 149 14.79 -4.56 0.11
CA CYS A 149 13.65 -4.78 1.00
C CYS A 149 12.37 -5.30 0.31
N GLY A 150 12.29 -5.25 -1.03
CA GLY A 150 11.12 -5.70 -1.80
C GLY A 150 10.96 -7.22 -1.94
N TRP A 151 11.87 -8.02 -1.36
CA TRP A 151 11.89 -9.49 -1.44
C TRP A 151 11.08 -10.22 -0.36
N TYR A 152 10.46 -9.49 0.57
CA TYR A 152 9.67 -10.05 1.67
C TYR A 152 8.16 -9.82 1.48
#